data_AF-A0AAW5CJV0-F1
#
_entry.id   AF-A0AAW5CJV0-F1
#
_cell.length_a   1.000
_cell.length_b   1.000
_cell.length_c   1.000
_cell.angle_alpha   90.00
_cell.angle_beta   90.00
_cell.angle_gamma   90.00
#
_symmetry.space_group_name_H-M   'P 1'
#
loop_
_entity.id
_entity.type
_entity.pdbx_description
1 polymer ?
#
loop_
_entity_poly.entity_id
_entity_poly.type
_entity_poly.pdbx_seq_one_letter_code
_entity_poly.pdbx_strand_id
1 'polypeptide(L)'
;FSEGLSQWTNPELVVTGLSAGIAGLQGMSNCIIKGRKSFFDGTKYTEKVLGQMKKGDFHGFPESVTAFESNGFITTIKGGDGIVREMLKIPGGYKGRKGFFEFIKEFDGTINHRLFNAEL
;
A
#
# COMPACT_ATOMS: atom_id res chain seq x y z
N PHE A 1 -26.09 -2.70 -30.39
CA PHE A 1 -24.76 -2.14 -30.03
C PHE A 1 -24.35 -2.77 -28.71
N SER A 2 -23.25 -3.50 -28.75
CA SER A 2 -22.66 -4.26 -27.66
C SER A 2 -21.51 -3.45 -27.11
N GLU A 3 -21.50 -3.16 -25.81
CA GLU A 3 -20.26 -3.02 -25.04
C GLU A 3 -20.52 -3.62 -23.66
N GLY A 4 -19.79 -4.69 -23.36
CA GLY A 4 -19.79 -5.38 -22.08
C GLY A 4 -18.46 -5.23 -21.37
N LEU A 5 -18.51 -5.59 -20.09
CA LEU A 5 -17.39 -5.98 -19.21
C LEU A 5 -16.53 -4.78 -18.74
N SER A 6 -16.24 -4.57 -17.46
CA SER A 6 -15.94 -5.57 -16.44
C SER A 6 -16.32 -5.03 -15.06
N GLN A 7 -17.13 -5.82 -14.36
CA GLN A 7 -17.47 -5.68 -12.97
C GLN A 7 -16.22 -6.08 -12.16
N TRP A 8 -15.49 -5.11 -11.61
CA TRP A 8 -14.48 -5.41 -10.59
C TRP A 8 -15.17 -5.48 -9.23
N THR A 9 -15.73 -6.64 -8.94
CA THR A 9 -16.12 -7.04 -7.60
C THR A 9 -14.88 -7.08 -6.70
N ASN A 10 -14.86 -6.23 -5.68
CA ASN A 10 -14.12 -6.51 -4.45
C ASN A 10 -14.74 -7.77 -3.81
N PRO A 11 -14.00 -8.88 -3.55
CA PRO A 11 -14.59 -10.02 -2.85
C PRO A 11 -14.75 -9.83 -1.34
N GLU A 12 -14.45 -8.66 -0.77
CA GLU A 12 -14.59 -8.42 0.67
C GLU A 12 -15.46 -7.19 0.95
N LEU A 13 -16.77 -7.32 0.72
CA LEU A 13 -17.88 -6.72 1.49
C LEU A 13 -19.18 -6.87 0.68
N VAL A 14 -19.73 -8.09 0.64
CA VAL A 14 -21.17 -8.25 0.41
C VAL A 14 -21.80 -8.46 1.77
N VAL A 15 -22.06 -7.36 2.50
CA VAL A 15 -22.97 -7.38 3.63
C VAL A 15 -24.38 -7.20 3.07
N THR A 16 -24.94 -8.29 2.56
CA THR A 16 -26.37 -8.33 2.23
C THR A 16 -27.19 -8.39 3.51
N GLY A 17 -28.14 -7.47 3.62
CA GLY A 17 -29.36 -7.70 4.38
C GLY A 17 -29.32 -7.20 5.82
N LEU A 18 -29.91 -6.01 6.02
CA LEU A 18 -30.47 -5.62 7.30
C LEU A 18 -31.62 -6.59 7.69
N SER A 19 -31.44 -7.17 8.88
CA SER A 19 -32.45 -7.44 9.90
C SER A 19 -33.68 -8.31 9.59
N ALA A 20 -33.64 -9.57 10.03
CA ALA A 20 -34.70 -10.17 10.84
C ALA A 20 -34.25 -11.52 11.46
N GLY A 21 -34.30 -11.65 12.79
CA GLY A 21 -34.47 -12.95 13.46
C GLY A 21 -33.25 -13.58 14.15
N ILE A 22 -33.09 -13.26 15.43
CA ILE A 22 -32.98 -14.17 16.60
C ILE A 22 -32.29 -15.55 16.43
N ALA A 23 -31.34 -15.79 17.36
CA ALA A 23 -30.81 -17.09 17.82
C ALA A 23 -29.75 -17.80 16.94
N GLY A 24 -28.49 -17.40 17.14
CA GLY A 24 -27.33 -18.13 16.63
C GLY A 24 -26.00 -17.52 17.05
N LEU A 25 -25.81 -17.24 18.35
CA LEU A 25 -24.51 -16.77 18.86
C LEU A 25 -23.54 -17.95 19.06
N GLN A 26 -23.18 -18.62 17.96
CA GLN A 26 -22.05 -19.54 17.94
C GLN A 26 -21.57 -19.68 16.49
N GLY A 27 -20.51 -18.97 16.11
CA GLY A 27 -19.86 -19.25 14.81
C GLY A 27 -19.18 -18.13 14.03
N MET A 28 -19.07 -16.89 14.55
CA MET A 28 -18.39 -15.80 13.84
C MET A 28 -17.35 -15.11 14.73
N SER A 29 -16.34 -15.85 15.18
CA SER A 29 -15.13 -15.24 15.78
C SER A 29 -13.84 -15.90 15.31
N ASN A 30 -13.88 -16.58 14.17
CA ASN A 30 -12.67 -16.95 13.42
C ASN A 30 -12.52 -16.10 12.15
N CYS A 31 -12.96 -14.83 12.17
CA CYS A 31 -12.26 -13.84 11.35
C CYS A 31 -10.88 -13.75 11.96
N ILE A 32 -9.96 -14.52 11.40
CA ILE A 32 -8.54 -14.44 11.62
C ILE A 32 -8.19 -12.96 11.43
N ILE A 33 -8.17 -12.17 12.50
CA ILE A 33 -7.38 -10.94 12.56
C ILE A 33 -5.93 -11.43 12.60
N LYS A 34 -5.45 -12.05 11.52
CA LYS A 34 -4.08 -11.81 11.09
C LYS A 34 -4.13 -10.34 10.76
N GLY A 35 -3.82 -9.49 11.75
CA GLY A 35 -3.61 -8.07 11.51
C GLY A 35 -2.75 -7.99 10.25
N ARG A 36 -3.24 -7.31 9.21
CA ARG A 36 -2.48 -7.19 7.96
C ARG A 36 -1.10 -6.70 8.36
N LYS A 37 -0.08 -7.53 8.11
CA LYS A 37 1.30 -7.18 8.46
C LYS A 37 1.60 -5.88 7.73
N SER A 38 2.00 -4.84 8.48
CA SER A 38 2.37 -3.56 7.91
C SER A 38 3.38 -3.77 6.78
N PHE A 39 3.26 -3.02 5.69
CA PHE A 39 4.23 -3.06 4.59
C PHE A 39 5.65 -2.79 5.11
N PHE A 40 5.75 -1.91 6.09
CA PHE A 40 6.98 -1.49 6.73
C PHE A 40 7.42 -2.39 7.90
N ASP A 41 6.65 -3.42 8.26
CA ASP A 41 7.00 -4.30 9.37
C ASP A 41 8.29 -5.07 9.09
N GLY A 42 9.25 -4.94 10.02
CA GLY A 42 10.59 -5.52 9.91
C GLY A 42 11.43 -4.96 8.77
N THR A 43 11.04 -3.83 8.17
CA THR A 43 11.79 -3.23 7.05
C THR A 43 12.90 -2.31 7.53
N LYS A 44 13.89 -2.11 6.67
CA LYS A 44 15.00 -1.17 6.88
C LYS A 44 15.32 -0.44 5.58
N TYR A 45 15.66 0.84 5.67
CA TYR A 45 16.13 1.59 4.50
C TYR A 45 17.56 1.18 4.13
N THR A 46 17.84 1.12 2.83
CA THR A 46 19.23 0.99 2.36
C THR A 46 20.02 2.27 2.62
N GLU A 47 21.34 2.17 2.73
CA GLU A 47 22.23 3.33 2.91
C GLU A 47 22.02 4.39 1.81
N LYS A 48 21.73 3.93 0.59
CA LYS A 48 21.36 4.79 -0.54
C LYS A 48 20.16 5.66 -0.23
N VAL A 49 19.06 5.06 0.26
CA VAL A 49 17.83 5.79 0.60
C VAL A 49 18.07 6.73 1.77
N LEU A 50 18.81 6.30 2.80
CA LEU A 50 19.19 7.16 3.92
C LEU A 50 19.99 8.39 3.45
N GLY A 51 20.89 8.23 2.48
CA GLY A 51 21.60 9.33 1.84
C GLY A 51 20.68 10.26 1.04
N GLN A 52 19.71 9.72 0.31
CA GLN A 52 18.75 10.50 -0.47
C GLN A 52 17.78 11.30 0.41
N MET A 53 17.34 10.74 1.54
CA MET A 53 16.49 11.43 2.51
C MET A 53 17.14 12.72 3.05
N LYS A 54 18.47 12.73 3.20
CA LYS A 54 19.23 13.90 3.68
C LYS A 54 19.35 15.02 2.65
N LYS A 55 19.16 14.74 1.35
CA LYS A 55 19.27 15.76 0.29
C LYS A 55 18.11 16.76 0.29
N GLY A 56 16.97 16.40 0.89
CA GLY A 56 15.81 17.29 1.00
C GLY A 56 14.99 17.46 -0.28
N ASP A 57 15.25 16.67 -1.33
CA ASP A 57 14.48 16.66 -2.58
C ASP A 57 13.12 15.96 -2.40
N PHE A 58 12.54 15.41 -3.47
CA PHE A 58 11.37 14.53 -3.42
C PHE A 58 11.59 13.21 -2.65
N HIS A 59 12.79 12.98 -2.14
CA HIS A 59 13.13 11.85 -1.25
C HIS A 59 13.07 12.23 0.24
N GLY A 60 13.04 13.52 0.57
CA GLY A 60 13.12 14.04 1.94
C GLY A 60 11.77 14.29 2.63
N PHE A 61 10.69 13.69 2.14
CA PHE A 61 9.37 13.83 2.78
C PHE A 61 9.38 13.19 4.19
N PRO A 62 8.51 13.62 5.12
CA PRO A 62 8.55 13.15 6.50
C PRO A 62 8.20 11.65 6.62
N GLU A 63 8.73 11.00 7.65
CA GLU A 63 8.43 9.58 7.94
C GLU A 63 6.97 9.36 8.34
N SER A 64 6.26 10.40 8.82
CA SER A 64 4.83 10.34 9.14
C SER A 64 3.95 9.85 7.99
N VAL A 65 4.42 9.92 6.74
CA VAL A 65 3.75 9.36 5.57
C VAL A 65 3.53 7.84 5.69
N THR A 66 4.42 7.10 6.36
CA THR A 66 4.32 5.64 6.51
C THR A 66 3.09 5.22 7.32
N ALA A 67 2.62 6.05 8.25
CA ALA A 67 1.40 5.80 9.01
C ALA A 67 0.13 5.76 8.13
N PHE A 68 0.20 6.33 6.93
CA PHE A 68 -0.88 6.32 5.95
C PHE A 68 -0.80 5.15 4.97
N GLU A 69 0.02 4.13 5.25
CA GLU A 69 0.12 2.93 4.40
C GLU A 69 -1.23 2.26 4.12
N SER A 70 -2.17 2.35 5.07
CA SER A 70 -3.51 1.78 4.94
C SER A 70 -4.36 2.43 3.84
N ASN A 71 -4.02 3.67 3.45
CA ASN A 71 -4.62 4.41 2.34
C ASN A 71 -3.92 4.15 1.00
N GLY A 72 -2.79 3.44 1.03
CA GLY A 72 -2.00 3.14 -0.15
C GLY A 72 -2.42 1.83 -0.84
N PHE A 73 -1.88 1.65 -2.03
CA PHE A 73 -2.04 0.43 -2.83
C PHE A 73 -0.71 -0.29 -2.92
N ILE A 74 -0.70 -1.59 -2.61
CA ILE A 74 0.47 -2.44 -2.79
C ILE A 74 0.32 -3.17 -4.12
N THR A 75 1.30 -3.01 -5.00
CA THR A 75 1.38 -3.72 -6.27
C THR A 75 2.69 -4.48 -6.36
N THR A 76 2.70 -5.53 -7.17
CA THR A 76 3.92 -6.28 -7.47
C THR A 76 4.51 -5.77 -8.77
N ILE A 77 5.79 -5.40 -8.77
CA ILE A 77 6.52 -4.95 -9.96
C ILE A 77 7.68 -5.90 -10.27
N LYS A 78 7.97 -6.08 -11.55
CA LYS A 78 9.16 -6.78 -12.01
C LYS A 78 10.18 -5.74 -12.47
N GLY A 79 11.34 -5.70 -11.83
CA GLY A 79 12.42 -4.81 -12.22
C GLY A 79 13.01 -5.20 -13.58
N GLY A 80 13.83 -4.31 -14.18
CA GLY A 80 14.55 -4.61 -15.42
C GLY A 80 15.55 -5.77 -15.29
N ASP A 81 15.92 -6.11 -14.06
CA ASP A 81 16.72 -7.27 -13.67
C ASP A 81 15.91 -8.58 -13.56
N GLY A 82 14.60 -8.51 -13.78
CA GLY A 82 13.69 -9.65 -13.69
C GLY A 82 13.27 -10.03 -12.27
N ILE A 83 13.75 -9.31 -11.25
CA ILE A 83 13.41 -9.56 -9.85
C ILE A 83 12.06 -8.93 -9.51
N VAL A 84 11.22 -9.72 -8.85
CA VAL A 84 9.89 -9.33 -8.41
C VAL A 84 9.97 -8.64 -7.05
N ARG A 85 9.33 -7.48 -6.92
CA ARG A 85 9.36 -6.61 -5.72
C ARG A 85 7.96 -6.10 -5.40
N GLU A 86 7.76 -5.73 -4.14
CA GLU A 86 6.52 -5.08 -3.71
C GLU A 86 6.70 -3.55 -3.80
N MET A 87 5.71 -2.87 -4.34
CA MET A 87 5.65 -1.42 -4.45
C MET A 87 4.42 -0.90 -3.70
N LEU A 88 4.63 -0.02 -2.73
CA LEU A 88 3.56 0.71 -2.06
C LEU A 88 3.43 2.11 -2.65
N LYS A 89 2.21 2.50 -3.01
CA LYS A 89 1.86 3.85 -3.47
C LYS A 89 0.83 4.47 -2.53
N ILE A 90 1.19 5.52 -1.82
CA ILE A 90 0.28 6.25 -0.93
C ILE A 90 -0.09 7.57 -1.63
N PRO A 91 -1.36 7.82 -1.96
CA PRO A 91 -1.78 9.09 -2.55
C PRO A 91 -1.59 10.24 -1.54
N GLY A 92 -1.16 11.40 -2.01
CA GLY A 92 -1.04 12.58 -1.17
C GLY A 92 -0.46 13.79 -1.88
N GLY A 93 0.05 14.74 -1.09
CA GLY A 93 0.67 15.95 -1.60
C GLY A 93 1.96 16.29 -0.88
N TYR A 94 2.94 16.78 -1.62
CA TYR A 94 4.24 17.18 -1.09
C TYR A 94 4.80 18.37 -1.88
N LYS A 95 5.34 19.37 -1.17
CA LYS A 95 5.88 20.62 -1.75
C LYS A 95 4.93 21.31 -2.75
N GLY A 96 3.63 21.36 -2.43
CA GLY A 96 2.61 22.02 -3.25
C GLY A 96 2.18 21.24 -4.50
N ARG A 97 2.62 19.99 -4.66
CA ARG A 97 2.23 19.11 -5.77
C ARG A 97 1.40 17.94 -5.24
N LYS A 98 0.45 17.45 -6.03
CA LYS A 98 -0.28 16.20 -5.78
C LYS A 98 0.46 15.04 -6.44
N GLY A 99 0.29 13.84 -5.91
CA GLY A 99 0.90 12.63 -6.46
C GLY A 99 0.95 11.48 -5.47
N PHE A 100 1.96 10.63 -5.60
CA PHE A 100 2.11 9.42 -4.79
C PHE A 100 3.44 9.38 -4.06
N PHE A 101 3.40 8.98 -2.80
CA PHE A 101 4.58 8.52 -2.07
C PHE A 101 4.81 7.06 -2.41
N GLU A 102 5.91 6.80 -3.10
CA GLU A 102 6.27 5.49 -3.62
C GLU A 102 7.38 4.87 -2.77
N PHE A 103 7.19 3.60 -2.43
CA PHE A 103 8.17 2.77 -1.74
C PHE A 103 8.33 1.45 -2.48
N ILE A 104 9.56 0.98 -2.66
CA ILE A 104 9.83 -0.36 -3.21
C ILE A 104 10.57 -1.17 -2.17
N LYS A 105 9.99 -2.31 -1.84
CA LYS A 105 10.52 -3.31 -0.93
C LYS A 105 11.12 -4.46 -1.72
N GLU A 106 12.39 -4.71 -1.45
CA GLU A 106 13.14 -5.85 -1.97
C GLU A 106 12.68 -7.14 -1.29
N PHE A 107 13.01 -8.29 -1.89
CA PHE A 107 12.65 -9.60 -1.35
C PHE A 107 13.22 -9.86 0.06
N ASP A 108 14.36 -9.25 0.40
CA ASP A 108 14.99 -9.34 1.73
C ASP A 108 14.34 -8.41 2.78
N GLY A 109 13.29 -7.65 2.40
CA GLY A 109 12.59 -6.72 3.26
C GLY A 109 13.22 -5.33 3.34
N THR A 110 14.30 -5.05 2.61
CA THR A 110 14.88 -3.70 2.55
C THR A 110 14.07 -2.77 1.67
N ILE A 111 13.97 -1.50 2.07
CA ILE A 111 13.37 -0.44 1.25
C ILE A 111 14.48 0.23 0.45
N ASN A 112 14.51 -0.04 -0.84
CA ASN A 112 15.52 0.46 -1.78
C ASN A 112 15.03 1.66 -2.62
N HIS A 113 13.74 1.97 -2.53
CA HIS A 113 13.17 3.13 -3.20
C HIS A 113 12.25 3.88 -2.25
N ARG A 114 12.38 5.20 -2.26
CA ARG A 114 11.54 6.14 -1.53
C ARG A 114 11.49 7.43 -2.33
N LEU A 115 10.37 7.73 -2.96
CA LEU A 115 10.24 8.93 -3.81
C LEU A 115 8.81 9.46 -3.76
N PHE A 116 8.66 10.78 -3.74
CA PHE A 116 7.39 11.42 -4.07
C PHE A 116 7.33 11.64 -5.58
N ASN A 117 6.45 10.90 -6.25
CA ASN A 117 6.17 11.05 -7.66
C ASN A 117 5.01 12.03 -7.84
N ALA A 118 5.33 13.26 -8.25
CA ALA A 118 4.33 14.31 -8.48
C ALA A 118 3.58 14.05 -9.79
N GLU A 119 2.25 14.09 -9.74
CA GLU A 119 1.42 14.22 -10.94
C GLU A 119 1.66 15.61 -11.53
N LEU A 120 1.98 15.65 -12.83
CA LEU A 120 2.21 16.87 -13.60
C LEU A 120 0.90 17.40 -14.18
#